data_AF-A0A959BE39-F1
#
_entry.id   AF-A0A959BE39-F1
#
_cell.length_a   1.000
_cell.length_b   1.000
_cell.length_c   1.000
_cell.angle_alpha   90.00
_cell.angle_beta   90.00
_cell.angle_gamma   90.00
#
_symmetry.space_group_name_H-M   'P 1'
#
loop_
_entity.id
_entity.type
_entity.pdbx_description
1 polymer ?
#
loop_
_entity_poly.entity_id
_entity_poly.type
_entity_poly.pdbx_seq_one_letter_code
_entity_poly.pdbx_strand_id
1 'polypeptide(L)'
;MMAFLKLYFIALVAFFPLDMLWLGWIGRSFYRQQLGPLMREQTDWLAALLFYLLFLAGIIVFVVQPSLQGEARDVLLRGAFFGLVTYATYDLVNRAVINHFSWTLVMVDMLWGVVLCTTVSWVTWYFGLKV
;
A
#
# COMPACT_ATOMS: atom_id res chain seq x y z
N MET A 1 4.17 -8.72 -21.67
CA MET A 1 2.80 -8.21 -21.48
C MET A 1 1.94 -9.16 -20.63
N MET A 2 1.73 -10.41 -21.07
CA MET A 2 0.86 -11.38 -20.38
C MET A 2 1.30 -11.71 -18.94
N ALA A 3 2.60 -11.85 -18.70
CA ALA A 3 3.14 -12.05 -17.35
C ALA A 3 2.89 -10.86 -16.40
N PHE A 4 3.00 -9.62 -16.90
CA PHE A 4 2.74 -8.42 -16.10
C PHE A 4 1.28 -8.34 -15.68
N LEU A 5 0.35 -8.52 -16.64
CA LEU A 5 -1.09 -8.50 -16.37
C LEU A 5 -1.50 -9.59 -15.37
N LYS A 6 -0.88 -10.77 -15.44
CA LYS A 6 -1.09 -11.84 -14.47
C LYS A 6 -0.65 -11.44 -13.05
N LEU A 7 0.57 -10.94 -12.88
CA LEU A 7 1.05 -10.45 -11.58
C LEU A 7 0.18 -9.32 -11.05
N TYR A 8 -0.27 -8.43 -11.95
CA TYR A 8 -1.17 -7.34 -11.60
C TYR A 8 -2.49 -7.82 -11.04
N PHE A 9 -3.11 -8.82 -11.68
CA PHE A 9 -4.35 -9.39 -11.19
C PHE A 9 -4.18 -10.07 -9.83
N ILE A 10 -3.09 -10.81 -9.62
CA ILE A 10 -2.79 -11.43 -8.32
C ILE A 10 -2.62 -10.35 -7.24
N ALA A 11 -1.86 -9.28 -7.54
CA ALA A 11 -1.65 -8.17 -6.62
C ALA A 11 -2.96 -7.47 -6.27
N LEU A 12 -3.83 -7.24 -7.25
CA LEU A 12 -5.16 -6.65 -7.05
C LEU A 12 -6.01 -7.49 -6.09
N VAL A 13 -6.08 -8.80 -6.33
CA VAL A 13 -6.85 -9.74 -5.49
C VAL A 13 -6.25 -9.86 -4.07
N ALA A 14 -4.93 -9.74 -3.93
CA ALA A 14 -4.27 -9.75 -2.62
C ALA A 14 -4.46 -8.43 -1.85
N PHE A 15 -4.40 -7.30 -2.55
CA PHE A 15 -4.50 -5.97 -1.97
C PHE A 15 -5.92 -5.64 -1.50
N PHE A 16 -6.92 -5.93 -2.35
CA PHE A 16 -8.29 -5.47 -2.13
C PHE A 16 -8.91 -5.93 -0.79
N PRO A 17 -8.76 -7.20 -0.35
CA PRO A 17 -9.27 -7.65 0.95
C PRO A 17 -8.57 -6.98 2.13
N LEU A 18 -7.25 -6.77 2.04
CA LEU A 18 -6.48 -6.11 3.10
C LEU A 18 -6.89 -4.64 3.24
N ASP A 19 -7.07 -3.96 2.11
CA ASP A 19 -7.48 -2.56 2.08
C ASP A 19 -8.92 -2.37 2.56
N MET A 20 -9.85 -3.23 2.14
CA MET A 20 -11.23 -3.25 2.66
C MET A 20 -11.29 -3.51 4.17
N LEU A 21 -10.46 -4.41 4.68
CA LEU A 21 -10.39 -4.69 6.12
C LEU A 21 -9.93 -3.44 6.88
N TRP A 22 -8.90 -2.77 6.37
CA TRP A 22 -8.37 -1.57 6.98
C TRP A 22 -9.33 -0.40 6.90
N LEU A 23 -9.71 0.05 5.72
CA LEU A 23 -10.57 1.23 5.53
C LEU A 23 -12.03 0.98 5.96
N GLY A 24 -12.50 -0.26 5.83
CA GLY A 24 -13.87 -0.62 6.18
C GLY A 24 -14.09 -0.78 7.68
N TRP A 25 -13.10 -1.36 8.39
CA TRP A 25 -13.32 -1.79 9.77
C TRP A 25 -12.30 -1.26 10.78
N ILE A 26 -11.00 -1.44 10.52
CA ILE A 26 -9.95 -1.16 11.52
C ILE A 26 -9.66 0.35 11.59
N GLY A 27 -9.32 0.94 10.44
CA GLY A 27 -8.87 2.32 10.31
C GLY A 27 -9.99 3.34 10.25
N ARG A 28 -11.23 2.96 9.94
CA ARG A 28 -12.31 3.93 9.66
C ARG A 28 -12.53 4.94 10.79
N SER A 29 -12.69 4.45 12.02
CA SER A 29 -12.88 5.31 13.20
C SER A 29 -11.59 6.04 13.56
N PHE A 30 -10.44 5.38 13.40
CA PHE A 30 -9.12 5.94 13.65
C PHE A 30 -8.83 7.15 12.75
N TYR A 31 -8.93 7.02 11.43
CA TYR A 31 -8.73 8.14 10.49
C TYR A 31 -9.67 9.30 10.78
N ARG A 32 -10.95 9.02 11.07
CA ARG A 32 -11.91 10.07 11.40
C ARG A 32 -11.54 10.85 12.66
N GLN A 33 -11.01 10.16 13.67
CA GLN A 33 -10.54 10.80 14.92
C GLN A 33 -9.24 11.58 14.71
N GLN A 34 -8.31 11.07 13.90
CA GLN A 34 -6.99 11.67 13.72
C GLN A 34 -6.99 12.83 12.70
N LEU A 35 -7.79 12.74 11.64
CA LEU A 35 -7.89 13.78 10.60
C LEU A 35 -8.98 14.80 10.89
N GLY A 36 -10.08 14.40 11.57
CA GLY A 36 -11.16 15.29 11.97
C GLY A 36 -11.65 16.17 10.79
N PRO A 37 -11.55 17.51 10.90
CA PRO A 37 -11.97 18.43 9.83
C PRO A 37 -11.20 18.31 8.51
N LEU A 38 -10.00 17.71 8.50
CA LEU A 38 -9.21 17.50 7.29
C LEU A 38 -9.79 16.37 6.42
N MET A 39 -10.62 15.50 7.00
CA MET A 39 -11.22 14.37 6.29
C MET A 39 -12.38 14.85 5.41
N ARG A 40 -12.30 14.52 4.12
CA ARG A 40 -13.35 14.86 3.15
C ARG A 40 -14.66 14.09 3.47
N GLU A 41 -15.80 14.76 3.31
CA GLU A 41 -17.13 14.15 3.55
C GLU A 41 -17.49 13.07 2.51
N GLN A 42 -17.07 13.28 1.26
CA GLN A 42 -17.32 12.37 0.15
C GLN A 42 -16.00 11.95 -0.49
N THR A 43 -15.81 10.63 -0.66
CA THR A 43 -14.60 10.08 -1.29
C THR A 43 -14.43 10.60 -2.71
N ASP A 44 -13.23 11.08 -3.03
CA ASP A 44 -12.81 11.33 -4.41
C ASP A 44 -12.41 10.00 -5.07
N TRP A 45 -13.36 9.38 -5.75
CA TRP A 45 -13.17 8.08 -6.38
C TRP A 45 -12.17 8.09 -7.53
N LEU A 46 -12.00 9.22 -8.22
CA LEU A 46 -11.04 9.32 -9.31
C LEU A 46 -9.61 9.27 -8.75
N ALA A 47 -9.34 10.08 -7.73
CA ALA A 47 -8.03 10.07 -7.06
C ALA A 47 -7.71 8.69 -6.45
N ALA A 48 -8.68 8.07 -5.78
CA ALA A 48 -8.53 6.74 -5.19
C ALA A 48 -8.21 5.66 -6.24
N LEU A 49 -8.95 5.64 -7.36
CA LEU A 49 -8.72 4.67 -8.43
C LEU A 49 -7.35 4.86 -9.09
N LEU A 50 -6.97 6.10 -9.39
CA LEU A 50 -5.65 6.40 -9.96
C LEU A 50 -4.52 5.97 -9.03
N PHE A 51 -4.66 6.22 -7.73
CA PHE A 51 -3.72 5.74 -6.71
C PHE A 51 -3.61 4.22 -6.73
N TYR A 52 -4.71 3.48 -6.62
CA TYR A 52 -4.66 2.01 -6.63
C TYR A 52 -4.00 1.47 -7.90
N LEU A 53 -4.34 2.04 -9.06
CA LEU A 53 -3.80 1.58 -10.32
C LEU A 53 -2.27 1.74 -10.38
N LEU A 54 -1.78 2.92 -9.99
CA LEU A 54 -0.35 3.25 -9.98
C LEU A 54 0.40 2.51 -8.88
N PHE A 55 -0.18 2.40 -7.69
CA PHE A 55 0.43 1.75 -6.53
C PHE A 55 0.68 0.26 -6.80
N LEU A 56 -0.32 -0.46 -7.35
CA LEU A 56 -0.15 -1.85 -7.73
C LEU A 56 0.87 -2.04 -8.86
N ALA A 57 0.88 -1.13 -9.85
CA ALA A 57 1.92 -1.14 -10.88
C ALA A 57 3.32 -0.97 -10.26
N GLY A 58 3.47 -0.06 -9.30
CA GLY A 58 4.70 0.17 -8.55
C GLY A 58 5.18 -1.06 -7.79
N ILE A 59 4.29 -1.76 -7.08
CA ILE A 59 4.62 -3.03 -6.41
C ILE A 59 5.19 -4.03 -7.41
N ILE A 60 4.58 -4.19 -8.59
CA ILE A 60 5.04 -5.16 -9.57
C ILE A 60 6.41 -4.80 -10.11
N VAL A 61 6.60 -3.54 -10.52
CA VAL A 61 7.82 -3.08 -11.19
C VAL A 61 9.01 -3.01 -10.23
N PHE A 62 8.82 -2.48 -9.02
CA PHE A 62 9.92 -2.21 -8.10
C PHE A 62 10.18 -3.34 -7.09
N VAL A 63 9.17 -4.16 -6.81
CA VAL A 63 9.26 -5.22 -5.78
C VAL A 63 9.20 -6.60 -6.41
N VAL A 64 8.10 -6.95 -7.07
CA VAL A 64 7.85 -8.34 -7.47
C VAL A 64 8.75 -8.78 -8.61
N GLN A 65 8.78 -8.05 -9.74
CA GLN A 65 9.56 -8.43 -10.93
C GLN A 65 11.06 -8.62 -10.64
N PRO A 66 11.75 -7.69 -9.94
CA PRO A 66 13.15 -7.87 -9.60
C PRO A 66 13.39 -9.06 -8.66
N SER A 67 12.39 -9.45 -7.87
CA SER A 67 12.51 -10.54 -6.89
C SER A 67 12.18 -11.91 -7.48
N LEU A 68 11.63 -12.01 -8.69
CA LEU A 68 11.29 -13.30 -9.32
C LEU A 68 12.52 -14.18 -9.58
N GLN A 69 13.69 -13.58 -9.76
CA GLN A 69 14.97 -14.27 -9.96
C GLN A 69 15.79 -14.39 -8.66
N GLY A 70 15.32 -13.79 -7.57
CA GLY A 70 16.02 -13.71 -6.30
C GLY A 70 15.44 -14.64 -5.22
N GLU A 71 15.87 -14.43 -3.99
CA GLU A 71 15.39 -15.20 -2.84
C GLU A 71 14.07 -14.62 -2.29
N ALA A 72 13.33 -15.44 -1.54
CA ALA A 72 12.15 -15.01 -0.81
C ALA A 72 12.41 -13.80 0.10
N ARG A 73 13.64 -13.65 0.60
CA ARG A 73 14.05 -12.50 1.41
C ARG A 73 13.99 -11.18 0.64
N ASP A 74 14.29 -11.20 -0.65
CA ASP A 74 14.35 -9.98 -1.48
C ASP A 74 12.97 -9.33 -1.61
N VAL A 75 11.93 -10.13 -1.88
CA VAL A 75 10.56 -9.62 -1.99
C VAL A 75 10.06 -9.07 -0.66
N LEU A 76 10.42 -9.69 0.47
CA LEU A 76 10.04 -9.22 1.80
C LEU A 76 10.69 -7.87 2.12
N LEU A 77 12.00 -7.74 1.91
CA LEU A 77 12.73 -6.50 2.20
C LEU A 77 12.35 -5.37 1.25
N ARG A 78 12.24 -5.66 -0.05
CA ARG A 78 11.81 -4.67 -1.05
C ARG A 78 10.37 -4.24 -0.83
N GLY A 79 9.48 -5.17 -0.48
CA GLY A 79 8.08 -4.89 -0.16
C GLY A 79 7.95 -4.00 1.07
N ALA A 80 8.66 -4.34 2.15
CA ALA A 80 8.68 -3.55 3.37
C ALA A 80 9.21 -2.13 3.11
N PHE A 81 10.33 -2.01 2.40
CA PHE A 81 10.93 -0.71 2.11
C PHE A 81 10.06 0.13 1.16
N PHE A 82 9.48 -0.47 0.12
CA PHE A 82 8.56 0.22 -0.79
C PHE A 82 7.32 0.74 -0.04
N GLY A 83 6.73 -0.09 0.83
CA GLY A 83 5.61 0.31 1.70
C GLY A 83 5.97 1.46 2.63
N LEU A 84 7.14 1.37 3.29
CA LEU A 84 7.64 2.45 4.15
C LEU A 84 7.77 3.76 3.38
N VAL A 85 8.45 3.75 2.22
CA VAL A 85 8.72 4.98 1.45
C VAL A 85 7.45 5.60 0.91
N THR A 86 6.53 4.78 0.37
CA THR A 86 5.28 5.28 -0.21
C THR A 86 4.39 5.93 0.84
N TYR A 87 4.18 5.28 1.98
CA TYR A 87 3.36 5.84 3.06
C TYR A 87 4.06 7.03 3.73
N ALA A 88 5.37 6.94 3.99
CA ALA A 88 6.15 8.06 4.52
C ALA A 88 6.08 9.31 3.63
N THR A 89 6.05 9.12 2.30
CA THR A 89 5.95 10.24 1.35
C THR A 89 4.65 11.02 1.55
N TYR A 90 3.54 10.34 1.84
CA TYR A 90 2.28 11.00 2.15
C TYR A 90 2.29 11.57 3.58
N ASP A 91 2.58 10.73 4.57
CA ASP A 91 2.40 11.06 5.99
C ASP A 91 3.40 12.08 6.51
N LEU A 92 4.70 11.92 6.21
CA LEU A 92 5.73 12.84 6.70
C LEU A 92 5.65 14.19 6.01
N VAL A 93 5.30 14.22 4.72
CA VAL A 93 5.10 15.48 3.99
C VAL A 93 3.89 16.21 4.55
N ASN A 94 2.75 15.53 4.73
CA ASN A 94 1.58 16.14 5.37
C ASN A 94 1.88 16.62 6.79
N ARG A 95 2.62 15.84 7.58
CA ARG A 95 3.06 16.27 8.92
C ARG A 95 3.96 17.50 8.89
N ALA A 96 4.75 17.68 7.84
CA ALA A 96 5.63 18.83 7.68
C ALA A 96 4.88 20.11 7.26
N VAL A 97 3.79 19.99 6.49
CA VAL A 97 3.11 21.13 5.85
C VAL A 97 1.72 21.45 6.41
N ILE A 98 1.04 20.51 7.05
CA ILE A 98 -0.31 20.68 7.60
C ILE A 98 -0.25 20.85 9.12
N ASN A 99 -0.83 21.95 9.62
CA ASN A 99 -0.93 22.21 11.05
C ASN A 99 -1.73 21.11 11.77
N HIS A 100 -1.25 20.68 12.93
CA HIS A 100 -1.88 19.70 13.82
C HIS A 100 -2.06 18.28 13.23
N PHE A 101 -1.41 17.95 12.11
CA PHE A 101 -1.47 16.59 11.54
C PHE A 101 -0.87 15.55 12.50
N SER A 102 -1.59 14.49 12.89
CA SER A 102 -1.21 13.62 14.02
C SER A 102 0.05 12.78 13.78
N TRP A 103 1.00 12.76 14.75
CA TRP A 103 2.14 11.82 14.72
C TRP A 103 1.71 10.36 14.92
N THR A 104 0.63 10.13 15.66
CA THR A 104 0.09 8.78 15.85
C THR A 104 -0.43 8.22 14.53
N LEU A 105 -1.09 9.06 13.73
CA LEU A 105 -1.53 8.70 12.38
C LEU A 105 -0.32 8.33 11.51
N VAL A 106 0.68 9.21 11.43
CA VAL A 106 1.91 8.99 10.65
C VAL A 106 2.56 7.64 10.97
N MET A 107 2.78 7.33 12.26
CA MET A 107 3.46 6.10 12.65
C MET A 107 2.64 4.86 12.34
N VAL A 108 1.34 4.88 12.66
CA VAL A 108 0.44 3.74 12.42
C VAL A 108 0.30 3.48 10.92
N ASP A 109 0.14 4.52 10.12
CA ASP A 109 -0.10 4.38 8.69
C ASP A 109 1.18 3.94 7.96
N MET A 110 2.35 4.45 8.34
CA MET A 110 3.64 3.93 7.85
C MET A 110 3.86 2.44 8.18
N LEU A 111 3.56 2.03 9.43
CA LEU A 111 3.66 0.61 9.82
C LEU A 111 2.68 -0.25 9.04
N TRP A 112 1.45 0.23 8.83
CA TRP A 112 0.47 -0.44 8.00
C TRP A 112 0.95 -0.56 6.54
N GLY A 113 1.53 0.50 5.97
CA GLY A 113 2.12 0.49 4.64
C GLY A 113 3.20 -0.57 4.46
N VAL A 114 4.08 -0.71 5.46
CA VAL A 114 5.08 -1.80 5.49
C VAL A 114 4.41 -3.17 5.47
N VAL A 115 3.44 -3.41 6.34
CA VAL A 115 2.74 -4.71 6.44
C VAL A 115 1.97 -5.01 5.16
N LEU A 116 1.21 -4.04 4.65
CA LEU A 116 0.39 -4.16 3.46
C LEU A 116 1.25 -4.47 2.22
N CYS A 117 2.25 -3.64 1.92
CA CYS A 117 3.11 -3.86 0.76
C CYS A 117 3.88 -5.17 0.87
N THR A 118 4.40 -5.52 2.04
CA THR A 118 5.12 -6.79 2.23
C THR A 118 4.21 -7.97 1.96
N THR A 119 2.99 -7.95 2.50
CA THR A 119 2.01 -9.04 2.35
C THR A 119 1.56 -9.18 0.89
N VAL A 120 1.17 -8.07 0.25
CA VAL A 120 0.74 -8.07 -1.15
C VAL A 120 1.86 -8.52 -2.07
N SER A 121 3.09 -8.04 -1.85
CA SER A 121 4.26 -8.43 -2.66
C SER A 121 4.59 -9.90 -2.48
N TRP A 122 4.56 -10.41 -1.24
CA TRP A 122 4.81 -11.81 -0.94
C TRP A 122 3.81 -12.74 -1.62
N VAL A 123 2.51 -12.45 -1.47
CA VAL A 123 1.43 -13.23 -2.11
C VAL A 123 1.60 -13.20 -3.63
N THR A 124 1.84 -12.02 -4.20
CA THR A 124 2.01 -11.85 -5.65
C THR A 124 3.20 -12.63 -6.19
N TRP A 125 4.34 -12.56 -5.51
CA TRP A 125 5.55 -13.29 -5.88
C TRP A 125 5.35 -14.80 -5.75
N TYR A 126 4.78 -15.27 -4.65
CA TYR A 126 4.59 -16.70 -4.39
C TYR A 126 3.67 -17.37 -5.40
N PHE A 127 2.52 -16.76 -5.71
CA PHE A 127 1.62 -17.29 -6.74
C PHE A 127 2.12 -16.99 -8.17
N GLY A 128 2.94 -15.95 -8.34
CA GLY A 128 3.60 -15.63 -9.61
C GLY A 128 4.61 -16.70 -10.05
N LEU A 129 5.28 -17.37 -9.12
CA LEU A 129 6.24 -18.45 -9.40
C LEU A 129 5.59 -19.81 -9.71
N LYS A 130 4.39 -20.07 -9.21
CA LYS A 130 3.73 -21.40 -9.25
C LYS A 130 2.92 -21.69 -10.51
N VAL A 131 2.77 -20.70 -11.38
CA VAL A 131 1.91 -20.72 -12.58
C VAL A 131 2.73 -20.18 -13.73
#